data_AF-A0A3R7YTQ4-F1
#
_entry.id   AF-A0A3R7YTQ4-F1
#
_cell.length_a   1.000
_cell.length_b   1.000
_cell.length_c   1.000
_cell.angle_alpha   90.00
_cell.angle_beta   90.00
_cell.angle_gamma   90.00
#
_symmetry.space_group_name_H-M   'P 1'
#
loop_
_entity.id
_entity.type
_entity.pdbx_description
1 polymer ?
#
loop_
_entity_poly.entity_id
_entity_poly.type
_entity_poly.pdbx_seq_one_letter_code
_entity_poly.pdbx_strand_id
1 'polypeptide(L)'
;MDPFALSKRNVFLLGAASGAVLGTAATLGTLAYLHFKRGRSCPFQTALIRSLTNLLSPSCSSPSPSCSPSSPSPSPPSASSSSPPPPPPSASPSSPPSASSASEFDAAAAEREDCPGVSSADAGKSDACAGCPNRSLCAGGAAAEAAVAQKSAANEVADRLRNVKRKVMVLSGKGGVGKSSIASQIAWTAASRGLSVGICDVDVCGPSIPLMMQAVHGEVHQSASGWEPVYVRDNLAVMSIGFLLPDSDAAVVWRGPKKNGLIHQFFADVRWGDLDLLLVDTPPGTSDEHLSLVSLLTTDGAVIVTTPQEAALQDVRKEINFCKKVGVPVLGVVENMSSSVFASVNPDGAKGMCKQMEVPYSGSVPLDPSLLRACETGVALVEEFPGAPASVAVEKLVVDLLTLLDLPLRREEEDSFE
;
A
#
# COMPACT_ATOMS: atom_id res chain seq x y z
N MET A 1 56.85 -6.43 6.52
CA MET A 1 56.91 -6.20 7.98
C MET A 1 57.43 -4.79 8.13
N ASP A 2 56.65 -3.80 8.53
CA ASP A 2 55.89 -3.72 9.77
C ASP A 2 54.66 -2.77 9.57
N PRO A 3 53.43 -3.14 9.98
CA PRO A 3 52.23 -2.32 9.78
C PRO A 3 51.81 -1.62 11.08
N PHE A 4 52.25 -0.38 11.31
CA PHE A 4 51.65 0.50 12.32
C PHE A 4 51.71 1.97 11.88
N ALA A 5 50.64 2.43 11.24
CA ALA A 5 50.31 3.85 11.13
C ALA A 5 48.79 4.02 11.04
N LEU A 6 48.09 3.83 12.16
CA LEU A 6 46.70 4.21 12.35
C LEU A 6 46.62 5.54 13.12
N SER A 7 45.92 6.49 12.50
CA SER A 7 45.79 7.90 12.87
C SER A 7 44.89 8.16 14.09
N LYS A 8 45.18 9.26 14.79
CA LYS A 8 44.70 9.74 16.11
C LYS A 8 43.19 10.05 16.23
N ARG A 9 42.28 9.20 15.77
CA ARG A 9 40.81 9.39 15.98
C ARG A 9 40.10 8.29 16.77
N ASN A 10 40.70 7.11 16.96
CA ASN A 10 40.04 5.99 17.66
C ASN A 10 40.30 5.90 19.17
N VAL A 11 41.19 6.73 19.74
CA VAL A 11 41.45 6.74 21.19
C VAL A 11 40.40 7.55 21.97
N PHE A 12 39.64 8.42 21.28
CA PHE A 12 38.61 9.25 21.94
C PHE A 12 37.24 8.56 22.07
N LEU A 13 36.94 7.57 21.22
CA LEU A 13 35.66 6.85 21.22
C LEU A 13 35.61 5.66 22.20
N LEU A 14 36.75 5.07 22.56
CA LEU A 14 36.80 4.04 23.62
C LEU A 14 36.76 4.62 25.05
N GLY A 15 37.08 5.91 25.23
CA GLY A 15 37.02 6.57 26.54
C GLY A 15 35.63 7.05 26.96
N ALA A 16 34.72 7.28 26.00
CA ALA A 16 33.38 7.80 26.28
C ALA A 16 32.36 6.68 26.63
N ALA A 17 32.59 5.45 26.19
CA ALA A 17 31.70 4.31 26.46
C ALA A 17 31.84 3.74 27.88
N SER A 18 33.00 3.93 28.53
CA SER A 18 33.23 3.46 29.91
C SER A 18 32.75 4.43 31.00
N GLY A 19 32.50 5.70 30.66
CA GLY A 19 32.01 6.71 31.61
C GLY A 19 30.48 6.70 31.82
N ALA A 20 29.70 6.27 30.82
CA ALA A 20 28.24 6.28 30.89
C ALA A 20 27.65 5.09 31.68
N VAL A 21 28.39 3.97 31.78
CA VAL A 21 27.95 2.75 32.48
C VAL A 21 28.14 2.84 33.99
N LEU A 22 29.12 3.62 34.47
CA LEU A 22 29.33 3.88 35.90
C LEU A 22 28.36 4.93 36.48
N GLY A 23 27.91 5.88 35.65
CA GLY A 23 26.99 6.94 36.08
C GLY A 23 25.57 6.45 36.42
N THR A 24 25.05 5.49 35.65
CA THR A 24 23.68 4.95 35.82
C THR A 24 23.55 3.97 36.98
N ALA A 25 24.60 3.20 37.28
CA ALA A 25 24.63 2.31 38.44
C ALA A 25 24.60 3.09 39.78
N ALA A 26 25.27 4.24 39.85
CA ALA A 26 25.31 5.09 41.04
C ALA A 26 23.97 5.80 41.33
N THR A 27 23.24 6.22 40.29
CA THR A 27 21.92 6.87 40.44
C THR A 27 20.84 5.87 40.87
N LEU A 28 20.85 4.66 40.32
CA LEU A 28 19.92 3.59 40.72
C LEU A 28 20.16 3.11 42.16
N GLY A 29 21.42 3.03 42.60
CA GLY A 29 21.76 2.70 43.99
C GLY A 29 21.26 3.71 45.01
N THR A 30 21.31 5.00 44.67
CA THR A 30 20.88 6.09 45.57
C THR A 30 19.35 6.18 45.64
N LEU A 31 18.65 5.93 44.53
CA LEU A 31 17.18 5.83 44.49
C LEU A 31 16.66 4.62 45.28
N ALA A 32 17.31 3.46 45.17
CA ALA A 32 16.95 2.27 45.94
C ALA A 32 17.18 2.47 47.46
N TYR A 33 18.27 3.13 47.85
CA TYR A 33 18.57 3.45 49.25
C TYR A 33 17.58 4.47 49.86
N LEU A 34 17.20 5.50 49.09
CA LEU A 34 16.18 6.48 49.53
C LEU A 34 14.77 5.88 49.63
N HIS A 35 14.44 4.89 48.82
CA HIS A 35 13.17 4.15 48.91
C HIS A 35 13.13 3.22 50.12
N PHE A 36 14.23 2.54 50.44
CA PHE A 36 14.34 1.67 51.62
C PHE A 36 14.17 2.45 52.93
N LYS A 37 14.68 3.69 53.01
CA LYS A 37 14.59 4.55 54.20
C LYS A 37 13.19 5.14 54.45
N ARG A 38 12.23 5.01 53.52
CA ARG A 38 10.86 5.56 53.61
C ARG A 38 9.76 4.55 53.95
N GLY A 39 10.11 3.30 54.28
CA GLY A 39 9.21 2.38 54.99
C GLY A 39 7.88 2.07 54.31
N ARG A 40 7.84 1.90 52.98
CA ARG A 40 6.65 1.43 52.25
C ARG A 40 6.95 0.13 51.50
N SER A 41 6.29 -0.94 51.92
CA SER A 41 6.34 -2.27 51.28
C SER A 41 5.47 -2.29 50.01
N CYS A 42 6.01 -2.80 48.89
CA CYS A 42 5.22 -3.09 47.68
C CYS A 42 5.75 -4.35 46.97
N PRO A 43 4.89 -5.26 46.47
CA PRO A 43 5.27 -6.58 45.99
C PRO A 43 5.74 -6.52 44.52
N PHE A 44 6.96 -6.04 44.30
CA PHE A 44 7.61 -6.09 42.97
C PHE A 44 9.12 -6.42 43.05
N GLN A 45 9.64 -6.69 44.25
CA GLN A 45 11.08 -6.88 44.49
C GLN A 45 11.63 -8.29 44.16
N THR A 46 10.79 -9.27 43.86
CA THR A 46 11.26 -10.65 43.64
C THR A 46 11.62 -10.98 42.18
N ALA A 47 11.20 -10.16 41.21
CA ALA A 47 11.44 -10.44 39.78
C ALA A 47 12.78 -9.86 39.26
N LEU A 48 13.24 -8.74 39.81
CA LEU A 48 14.42 -8.04 39.29
C LEU A 48 15.76 -8.68 39.71
N ILE A 49 15.80 -9.34 40.87
CA ILE A 49 17.02 -9.97 41.41
C ILE A 49 17.35 -11.29 40.69
N ARG A 50 16.38 -11.94 40.04
CA ARG A 50 16.57 -13.24 39.36
C ARG A 50 17.11 -13.15 37.93
N SER A 51 16.98 -11.98 37.29
CA SER A 51 17.41 -11.79 35.90
C SER A 51 18.85 -11.32 35.77
N LEU A 52 19.39 -10.65 36.80
CA LEU A 52 20.75 -10.08 36.78
C LEU A 52 21.87 -11.08 37.10
N THR A 53 21.57 -12.25 37.68
CA THR A 53 22.58 -13.26 38.05
C THR A 53 22.99 -14.20 36.90
N ASN A 54 22.22 -14.26 35.81
CA ASN A 54 22.48 -15.17 34.68
C ASN A 54 23.35 -14.55 33.56
N LEU A 55 23.71 -13.26 33.66
CA LEU A 55 24.43 -12.55 32.60
C LEU A 55 25.94 -12.38 32.84
N LEU A 56 26.49 -12.91 33.94
CA LEU A 56 27.90 -12.73 34.32
C LEU A 56 28.51 -14.02 34.88
N SER A 57 28.95 -14.96 34.04
CA SER A 57 30.03 -15.94 34.34
C SER A 57 30.51 -16.69 33.08
N PRO A 58 31.83 -16.77 32.79
CA PRO A 58 32.39 -17.42 31.61
C PRO A 58 33.10 -18.80 31.86
N SER A 59 32.98 -19.70 30.86
CA SER A 59 33.92 -20.74 30.33
C SER A 59 34.43 -21.98 31.12
N CYS A 60 34.24 -23.16 30.47
CA CYS A 60 35.17 -24.29 30.17
C CYS A 60 35.49 -25.47 31.14
N SER A 61 35.11 -26.69 30.68
CA SER A 61 35.78 -28.03 30.65
C SER A 61 36.07 -28.91 31.90
N SER A 62 35.88 -30.22 31.69
CA SER A 62 35.82 -31.47 32.53
C SER A 62 37.13 -32.01 33.16
N PRO A 63 37.13 -33.01 34.11
CA PRO A 63 37.05 -34.47 33.80
C PRO A 63 36.31 -35.43 34.81
N SER A 64 36.10 -36.68 34.33
CA SER A 64 35.50 -38.00 34.77
C SER A 64 35.83 -38.58 36.19
N PRO A 65 35.26 -39.73 36.72
CA PRO A 65 35.01 -41.04 36.04
C PRO A 65 33.86 -42.03 36.49
N SER A 66 33.58 -42.99 35.58
CA SER A 66 33.16 -44.42 35.68
C SER A 66 32.29 -45.01 36.81
N CYS A 67 31.20 -45.72 36.44
CA CYS A 67 31.06 -47.19 36.58
C CYS A 67 29.72 -47.74 35.99
N SER A 68 29.80 -48.91 35.34
CA SER A 68 28.71 -49.83 34.90
C SER A 68 29.18 -51.27 35.27
N PRO A 69 28.54 -52.42 34.92
CA PRO A 69 27.28 -52.69 34.21
C PRO A 69 26.45 -53.90 34.77
N SER A 70 25.27 -54.19 34.19
CA SER A 70 24.78 -55.56 33.84
C SER A 70 23.40 -55.55 33.13
N SER A 71 23.26 -56.42 32.12
CA SER A 71 22.14 -56.66 31.16
C SER A 71 21.56 -58.10 31.36
N PRO A 72 20.72 -58.76 30.50
CA PRO A 72 19.97 -58.39 29.25
C PRO A 72 18.51 -58.99 29.04
N SER A 73 17.80 -58.47 28.00
CA SER A 73 16.83 -59.09 27.00
C SER A 73 15.52 -59.83 27.43
N PRO A 74 14.49 -60.10 26.55
CA PRO A 74 14.42 -60.06 25.05
C PRO A 74 13.16 -59.45 24.36
N SER A 75 13.21 -59.33 23.02
CA SER A 75 12.15 -58.91 22.07
C SER A 75 11.35 -60.09 21.46
N PRO A 76 10.19 -59.85 20.80
CA PRO A 76 9.94 -60.39 19.44
C PRO A 76 9.01 -59.47 18.56
N PRO A 77 8.57 -59.87 17.34
CA PRO A 77 9.33 -59.98 16.09
C PRO A 77 8.82 -59.06 14.96
N SER A 78 9.61 -58.96 13.90
CA SER A 78 9.33 -58.26 12.64
C SER A 78 8.37 -59.03 11.71
N ALA A 79 7.41 -58.31 11.12
CA ALA A 79 6.58 -58.79 10.01
C ALA A 79 6.80 -57.90 8.78
N SER A 80 7.25 -58.53 7.69
CA SER A 80 7.37 -57.99 6.35
C SER A 80 6.00 -57.93 5.67
N SER A 81 5.65 -56.78 5.08
CA SER A 81 4.63 -56.72 4.04
C SER A 81 5.05 -55.76 2.94
N SER A 82 5.23 -56.33 1.75
CA SER A 82 5.44 -55.66 0.48
C SER A 82 4.15 -54.97 0.04
N SER A 83 4.17 -53.65 -0.10
CA SER A 83 3.08 -52.87 -0.73
C SER A 83 3.45 -52.55 -2.19
N PRO A 84 2.52 -52.67 -3.16
CA PRO A 84 2.79 -52.30 -4.56
C PRO A 84 2.86 -50.77 -4.74
N PRO A 85 3.54 -50.26 -5.78
CA PRO A 85 3.64 -48.84 -6.04
C PRO A 85 2.28 -48.22 -6.42
N PRO A 86 2.05 -46.93 -6.10
CA PRO A 86 0.79 -46.26 -6.42
C PRO A 86 0.63 -46.06 -7.94
N PRO A 87 -0.60 -46.07 -8.46
CA PRO A 87 -0.88 -45.77 -9.87
C PRO A 87 -0.56 -44.29 -10.20
N PRO A 88 -0.26 -43.97 -11.47
CA PRO A 88 0.00 -42.59 -11.89
C PRO A 88 -1.24 -41.71 -11.65
N PRO A 89 -1.07 -40.40 -11.37
CA PRO A 89 -2.19 -39.53 -11.05
C PRO A 89 -3.16 -39.44 -12.24
N SER A 90 -4.37 -39.95 -12.02
CA SER A 90 -5.52 -39.69 -12.89
C SER A 90 -5.82 -38.20 -12.89
N ALA A 91 -5.81 -37.59 -14.07
CA ALA A 91 -6.25 -36.22 -14.30
C ALA A 91 -7.63 -36.01 -13.68
N SER A 92 -7.69 -35.23 -12.61
CA SER A 92 -8.93 -34.75 -12.03
C SER A 92 -9.53 -33.73 -13.01
N PRO A 93 -10.84 -33.76 -13.31
CA PRO A 93 -11.45 -32.67 -14.05
C PRO A 93 -11.31 -31.41 -13.18
N SER A 94 -10.53 -30.44 -13.66
CA SER A 94 -10.43 -29.13 -13.05
C SER A 94 -11.84 -28.56 -12.93
N SER A 95 -12.21 -28.17 -11.70
CA SER A 95 -13.39 -27.35 -11.44
C SER A 95 -13.37 -26.15 -12.40
N PRO A 96 -14.51 -25.74 -12.99
CA PRO A 96 -14.53 -24.61 -13.89
C PRO A 96 -14.03 -23.36 -13.15
N PRO A 97 -13.24 -22.47 -13.80
CA PRO A 97 -12.90 -21.20 -13.19
C PRO A 97 -14.19 -20.42 -12.97
N SER A 98 -14.45 -20.06 -11.72
CA SER A 98 -15.49 -19.11 -11.36
C SER A 98 -15.01 -17.70 -11.76
N ALA A 99 -15.03 -17.40 -13.06
CA ALA A 99 -14.79 -16.05 -13.56
C ALA A 99 -15.95 -15.17 -13.06
N SER A 100 -15.60 -14.15 -12.28
CA SER A 100 -16.55 -13.36 -11.49
C SER A 100 -16.77 -11.95 -12.04
N SER A 101 -16.12 -11.61 -13.15
CA SER A 101 -16.22 -10.29 -13.79
C SER A 101 -16.07 -10.37 -15.32
N ALA A 102 -16.76 -9.50 -16.07
CA ALA A 102 -16.63 -9.47 -17.54
C ALA A 102 -15.21 -9.07 -17.98
N SER A 103 -14.45 -8.35 -17.14
CA SER A 103 -13.03 -8.04 -17.35
C SER A 103 -12.11 -9.26 -17.37
N GLU A 104 -12.40 -10.29 -16.57
CA GLU A 104 -11.66 -11.57 -16.64
C GLU A 104 -11.99 -12.34 -17.92
N PHE A 105 -13.22 -12.20 -18.44
CA PHE A 105 -13.62 -12.79 -19.72
C PHE A 105 -12.98 -12.07 -20.91
N ASP A 106 -12.85 -10.73 -20.86
CA ASP A 106 -12.25 -9.92 -21.93
C ASP A 106 -10.72 -10.07 -22.01
N ALA A 107 -10.01 -10.26 -20.89
CA ALA A 107 -8.56 -10.43 -20.90
C ALA A 107 -8.08 -11.69 -21.65
N ALA A 108 -8.85 -12.79 -21.58
CA ALA A 108 -8.59 -14.01 -22.34
C ALA A 108 -9.14 -13.97 -23.77
N ALA A 109 -10.20 -13.17 -24.02
CA ALA A 109 -10.74 -12.92 -25.35
C ALA A 109 -9.83 -12.02 -26.20
N ALA A 110 -9.12 -11.08 -25.57
CA ALA A 110 -8.20 -10.14 -26.21
C ALA A 110 -6.95 -10.81 -26.83
N GLU A 111 -6.71 -12.10 -26.57
CA GLU A 111 -5.57 -12.84 -27.12
C GLU A 111 -5.87 -13.55 -28.45
N ARG A 112 -7.12 -13.50 -28.97
CA ARG A 112 -7.47 -14.02 -30.30
C ARG A 112 -8.19 -12.96 -31.13
N GLU A 113 -7.62 -12.60 -32.28
CA GLU A 113 -8.21 -11.61 -33.20
C GLU A 113 -9.62 -11.99 -33.70
N ASP A 114 -9.93 -13.30 -33.77
CA ASP A 114 -11.21 -13.81 -34.28
C ASP A 114 -12.30 -14.02 -33.22
N CYS A 115 -12.10 -13.53 -31.98
CA CYS A 115 -13.12 -13.70 -30.94
C CYS A 115 -14.36 -12.80 -31.23
N PRO A 116 -15.59 -13.36 -31.31
CA PRO A 116 -16.80 -12.55 -31.53
C PRO A 116 -17.16 -11.64 -30.35
N GLY A 117 -16.53 -11.81 -29.20
CA GLY A 117 -16.83 -11.07 -27.96
C GLY A 117 -18.01 -11.64 -27.18
N VAL A 118 -18.05 -11.35 -25.87
CA VAL A 118 -19.06 -11.90 -24.93
C VAL A 118 -20.47 -11.34 -25.12
N SER A 119 -20.58 -10.16 -25.73
CA SER A 119 -21.85 -9.47 -26.01
C SER A 119 -22.43 -9.78 -27.39
N SER A 120 -21.73 -10.55 -28.22
CA SER A 120 -22.19 -10.93 -29.56
C SER A 120 -23.23 -12.05 -29.53
N ALA A 121 -24.14 -12.05 -30.49
CA ALA A 121 -25.11 -13.13 -30.69
C ALA A 121 -24.43 -14.49 -30.99
N ASP A 122 -23.20 -14.44 -31.52
CA ASP A 122 -22.37 -15.58 -31.89
C ASP A 122 -21.44 -16.05 -30.76
N ALA A 123 -21.50 -15.41 -29.59
CA ALA A 123 -20.71 -15.76 -28.41
C ALA A 123 -21.00 -17.21 -27.97
N GLY A 124 -19.96 -18.04 -27.92
CA GLY A 124 -20.07 -19.47 -27.60
C GLY A 124 -20.65 -20.35 -28.71
N LYS A 125 -21.09 -19.75 -29.83
CA LYS A 125 -21.74 -20.43 -30.96
C LYS A 125 -20.87 -20.49 -32.22
N SER A 126 -20.02 -19.49 -32.45
CA SER A 126 -19.12 -19.45 -33.62
C SER A 126 -18.03 -20.50 -33.59
N ASP A 127 -17.45 -20.78 -34.77
CA ASP A 127 -16.30 -21.68 -34.92
C ASP A 127 -15.06 -21.16 -34.19
N ALA A 128 -14.90 -19.83 -34.07
CA ALA A 128 -13.83 -19.21 -33.29
C ALA A 128 -13.91 -19.53 -31.79
N CYS A 129 -15.09 -19.90 -31.28
CA CYS A 129 -15.28 -20.34 -29.90
C CYS A 129 -14.92 -21.82 -29.67
N ALA A 130 -14.53 -22.57 -30.71
CA ALA A 130 -14.11 -23.96 -30.57
C ALA A 130 -12.84 -24.05 -29.69
N GLY A 131 -12.89 -24.92 -28.67
CA GLY A 131 -11.79 -25.09 -27.71
C GLY A 131 -11.64 -23.95 -26.69
N CYS A 132 -12.55 -22.97 -26.66
CA CYS A 132 -12.56 -21.94 -25.61
C CYS A 132 -13.10 -22.54 -24.29
N PRO A 133 -12.37 -22.42 -23.15
CA PRO A 133 -12.84 -22.89 -21.85
C PRO A 133 -14.18 -22.27 -21.41
N ASN A 134 -14.46 -21.05 -21.85
CA ASN A 134 -15.64 -20.26 -21.48
C ASN A 134 -16.81 -20.39 -22.48
N ARG A 135 -16.72 -21.29 -23.48
CA ARG A 135 -17.74 -21.42 -24.55
C ARG A 135 -19.16 -21.63 -24.00
N SER A 136 -19.32 -22.51 -23.01
CA SER A 136 -20.62 -22.84 -22.42
C SER A 136 -21.24 -21.65 -21.67
N LEU A 137 -20.41 -20.85 -20.99
CA LEU A 137 -20.85 -19.65 -20.27
C LEU A 137 -21.31 -18.56 -21.25
N CYS A 138 -20.58 -18.36 -22.36
CA CYS A 138 -20.98 -17.43 -23.41
C CYS A 138 -22.25 -17.90 -24.14
N ALA A 139 -22.34 -19.19 -24.49
CA ALA A 139 -23.52 -19.75 -25.15
C ALA A 139 -24.78 -19.69 -24.25
N GLY A 140 -24.59 -19.76 -22.94
CA GLY A 140 -25.66 -19.65 -21.94
C GLY A 140 -26.13 -18.23 -21.65
N GLY A 141 -25.56 -17.19 -22.29
CA GLY A 141 -25.98 -15.79 -22.14
C GLY A 141 -25.49 -15.09 -20.86
N ALA A 142 -24.97 -15.84 -19.87
CA ALA A 142 -24.47 -15.29 -18.61
C ALA A 142 -23.37 -14.23 -18.82
N ALA A 143 -22.50 -14.42 -19.82
CA ALA A 143 -21.45 -13.45 -20.14
C ALA A 143 -22.02 -12.14 -20.73
N ALA A 144 -23.08 -12.22 -21.51
CA ALA A 144 -23.78 -11.05 -22.05
C ALA A 144 -24.54 -10.30 -20.95
N GLU A 145 -25.21 -11.03 -20.04
CA GLU A 145 -25.87 -10.45 -18.86
C GLU A 145 -24.88 -9.72 -17.95
N ALA A 146 -23.72 -10.34 -17.69
CA ALA A 146 -22.64 -9.71 -16.92
C ALA A 146 -22.11 -8.44 -17.59
N ALA A 147 -21.92 -8.44 -18.91
CA ALA A 147 -21.50 -7.27 -19.66
C ALA A 147 -22.54 -6.12 -19.60
N VAL A 148 -23.83 -6.45 -19.68
CA VAL A 148 -24.92 -5.46 -19.53
C VAL A 148 -24.94 -4.89 -18.11
N ALA A 149 -24.83 -5.74 -17.09
CA ALA A 149 -24.78 -5.30 -15.69
C ALA A 149 -23.57 -4.38 -15.43
N GLN A 150 -22.40 -4.73 -15.94
CA GLN A 150 -21.19 -3.92 -15.83
C GLN A 150 -21.35 -2.55 -16.52
N LYS A 151 -21.95 -2.52 -17.71
CA LYS A 151 -22.23 -1.26 -18.41
C LYS A 151 -23.23 -0.39 -17.66
N SER A 152 -24.25 -0.99 -17.06
CA SER A 152 -25.22 -0.28 -16.21
C SER A 152 -24.54 0.34 -14.99
N ALA A 153 -23.68 -0.43 -14.30
CA ALA A 153 -22.91 0.03 -13.15
C ALA A 153 -21.96 1.19 -13.51
N ALA A 154 -21.26 1.09 -14.64
CA ALA A 154 -20.40 2.17 -15.12
C ALA A 154 -21.18 3.46 -15.45
N ASN A 155 -22.39 3.34 -16.02
CA ASN A 155 -23.24 4.50 -16.28
C ASN A 155 -23.72 5.17 -14.99
N GLU A 156 -24.11 4.39 -13.97
CA GLU A 156 -24.50 4.92 -12.66
C GLU A 156 -23.36 5.70 -12.01
N VAL A 157 -22.15 5.15 -12.04
CA VAL A 157 -20.93 5.83 -11.59
C VAL A 157 -20.66 7.10 -12.39
N ALA A 158 -20.81 7.06 -13.72
CA ALA A 158 -20.61 8.23 -14.58
C ALA A 158 -21.60 9.36 -14.23
N ASP A 159 -22.87 9.03 -14.00
CA ASP A 159 -23.91 9.98 -13.61
C ASP A 159 -23.67 10.58 -12.22
N ARG A 160 -23.20 9.77 -11.26
CA ARG A 160 -22.84 10.22 -9.92
C ARG A 160 -21.66 11.17 -9.93
N LEU A 161 -20.64 10.86 -10.73
CA LEU A 161 -19.38 11.61 -10.81
C LEU A 161 -19.36 12.62 -11.97
N ARG A 162 -20.52 13.00 -12.51
CA ARG A 162 -20.61 13.94 -13.66
C ARG A 162 -20.06 15.34 -13.35
N ASN A 163 -20.11 15.74 -12.07
CA ASN A 163 -19.65 17.04 -11.61
C ASN A 163 -18.19 17.03 -11.12
N VAL A 164 -17.52 15.87 -11.20
CA VAL A 164 -16.10 15.75 -10.88
C VAL A 164 -15.30 16.02 -12.16
N LYS A 165 -14.57 17.14 -12.20
CA LYS A 165 -13.86 17.59 -13.41
C LYS A 165 -12.73 16.65 -13.80
N ARG A 166 -11.90 16.24 -12.83
CA ARG A 166 -10.75 15.36 -13.06
C ARG A 166 -10.69 14.21 -12.05
N LYS A 167 -10.42 13.01 -12.55
CA LYS A 167 -10.30 11.76 -11.77
C LYS A 167 -8.91 11.19 -12.00
N VAL A 168 -8.13 11.03 -10.94
CA VAL A 168 -6.75 10.58 -11.03
C VAL A 168 -6.53 9.42 -10.09
N MET A 169 -6.00 8.32 -10.63
CA MET A 169 -5.59 7.16 -9.83
C MET A 169 -4.18 7.35 -9.29
N VAL A 170 -3.94 6.97 -8.04
CA VAL A 170 -2.60 6.92 -7.45
C VAL A 170 -2.23 5.46 -7.27
N LEU A 171 -1.27 5.00 -8.07
CA LEU A 171 -0.84 3.60 -8.16
C LEU A 171 0.52 3.39 -7.50
N SER A 172 0.84 2.15 -7.16
CA SER A 172 2.18 1.75 -6.74
C SER A 172 2.43 0.28 -7.01
N GLY A 173 3.64 -0.08 -7.45
CA GLY A 173 3.99 -1.49 -7.68
C GLY A 173 4.17 -2.30 -6.39
N LYS A 174 4.45 -1.66 -5.25
CA LYS A 174 4.69 -2.30 -3.96
C LYS A 174 4.07 -1.54 -2.79
N GLY A 175 3.72 -2.29 -1.74
CA GLY A 175 3.37 -1.71 -0.44
C GLY A 175 4.58 -1.04 0.22
N GLY A 176 4.33 0.00 1.01
CA GLY A 176 5.37 0.68 1.79
C GLY A 176 6.21 1.73 1.04
N VAL A 177 5.92 2.01 -0.23
CA VAL A 177 6.61 3.08 -1.00
C VAL A 177 6.15 4.51 -0.63
N GLY A 178 5.17 4.63 0.27
CA GLY A 178 4.57 5.91 0.66
C GLY A 178 3.55 6.46 -0.34
N LYS A 179 2.90 5.59 -1.13
CA LYS A 179 1.81 5.93 -2.06
C LYS A 179 0.76 6.83 -1.40
N SER A 180 0.17 6.37 -0.29
CA SER A 180 -0.88 7.08 0.42
C SER A 180 -0.41 8.40 1.06
N SER A 181 0.87 8.48 1.45
CA SER A 181 1.50 9.73 1.92
C SER A 181 1.63 10.76 0.80
N ILE A 182 2.00 10.33 -0.41
CA ILE A 182 2.03 11.21 -1.57
C ILE A 182 0.61 11.58 -2.02
N ALA A 183 -0.32 10.62 -2.03
CA ALA A 183 -1.72 10.87 -2.39
C ALA A 183 -2.38 11.90 -1.45
N SER A 184 -2.23 11.74 -0.14
CA SER A 184 -2.77 12.68 0.86
C SER A 184 -2.16 14.06 0.71
N GLN A 185 -0.85 14.16 0.45
CA GLN A 185 -0.19 15.45 0.29
C GLN A 185 -0.49 16.14 -1.05
N ILE A 186 -0.74 15.39 -2.13
CA ILE A 186 -1.31 15.95 -3.37
C ILE A 186 -2.69 16.53 -3.05
N ALA A 187 -3.54 15.80 -2.31
CA ALA A 187 -4.88 16.24 -1.96
C ALA A 187 -4.86 17.54 -1.12
N TRP A 188 -4.07 17.55 -0.04
CA TRP A 188 -3.87 18.72 0.80
C TRP A 188 -3.35 19.92 0.02
N THR A 189 -2.30 19.74 -0.77
CA THR A 189 -1.68 20.83 -1.53
C THR A 189 -2.60 21.39 -2.61
N ALA A 190 -3.40 20.54 -3.27
CA ALA A 190 -4.41 20.99 -4.23
C ALA A 190 -5.55 21.74 -3.53
N ALA A 191 -6.00 21.28 -2.35
CA ALA A 191 -7.01 21.97 -1.55
C ALA A 191 -6.49 23.32 -0.99
N SER A 192 -5.22 23.39 -0.58
CA SER A 192 -4.53 24.63 -0.19
C SER A 192 -4.43 25.65 -1.33
N ARG A 193 -4.53 25.16 -2.58
CA ARG A 193 -4.65 25.97 -3.79
C ARG A 193 -6.10 26.30 -4.16
N GLY A 194 -7.04 26.18 -3.22
CA GLY A 194 -8.43 26.57 -3.43
C GLY A 194 -9.21 25.73 -4.45
N LEU A 195 -8.75 24.50 -4.75
CA LEU A 195 -9.53 23.52 -5.50
C LEU A 195 -10.47 22.76 -4.57
N SER A 196 -11.64 22.37 -5.07
CA SER A 196 -12.47 21.37 -4.40
C SER A 196 -11.93 19.97 -4.68
N VAL A 197 -11.45 19.28 -3.65
CA VAL A 197 -10.72 18.01 -3.78
C VAL A 197 -11.42 16.89 -3.01
N GLY A 198 -11.52 15.72 -3.64
CA GLY A 198 -11.88 14.48 -2.99
C GLY A 198 -10.70 13.50 -2.98
N ILE A 199 -10.54 12.74 -1.90
CA ILE A 199 -9.65 11.57 -1.87
C ILE A 199 -10.44 10.33 -1.45
N CYS A 200 -10.36 9.29 -2.26
CA CYS A 200 -11.03 8.01 -2.06
C CYS A 200 -9.98 6.92 -1.84
N ASP A 201 -10.03 6.27 -0.69
CA ASP A 201 -9.16 5.16 -0.32
C ASP A 201 -9.85 3.83 -0.58
N VAL A 202 -9.35 3.10 -1.56
CA VAL A 202 -9.84 1.77 -1.95
C VAL A 202 -8.87 0.65 -1.53
N ASP A 203 -7.87 0.95 -0.71
CA ASP A 203 -6.96 -0.04 -0.13
C ASP A 203 -7.58 -0.72 1.10
N VAL A 204 -8.44 -1.70 0.84
CA VAL A 204 -9.15 -2.50 1.84
C VAL A 204 -8.24 -3.23 2.82
N CYS A 205 -7.01 -3.55 2.43
CA CYS A 205 -6.11 -4.36 3.23
C CYS A 205 -5.33 -3.53 4.27
N GLY A 206 -5.25 -2.22 4.08
CA GLY A 206 -4.48 -1.33 4.95
C GLY A 206 -4.87 0.13 4.73
N PRO A 207 -6.13 0.51 5.03
CA PRO A 207 -6.58 1.88 4.82
C PRO A 207 -5.75 2.83 5.68
N SER A 208 -5.07 3.75 5.03
CA SER A 208 -4.14 4.68 5.70
C SER A 208 -4.56 6.13 5.59
N ILE A 209 -5.43 6.46 4.64
CA ILE A 209 -5.92 7.81 4.42
C ILE A 209 -6.69 8.37 5.64
N PRO A 210 -7.61 7.64 6.32
CA PRO A 210 -8.27 8.14 7.53
C PRO A 210 -7.31 8.65 8.59
N LEU A 211 -6.21 7.91 8.81
CA LEU A 211 -5.17 8.28 9.77
C LEU A 211 -4.37 9.50 9.28
N MET A 212 -3.92 9.47 8.02
CA MET A 212 -3.10 10.54 7.44
C MET A 212 -3.84 11.87 7.29
N MET A 213 -5.17 11.84 7.25
CA MET A 213 -6.01 13.03 7.17
C MET A 213 -6.56 13.46 8.53
N GLN A 214 -6.16 12.80 9.64
CA GLN A 214 -6.71 13.02 10.99
C GLN A 214 -8.24 12.90 11.06
N ALA A 215 -8.79 12.00 10.26
CA ALA A 215 -10.22 11.76 10.10
C ALA A 215 -10.67 10.44 10.73
N VAL A 216 -9.86 9.80 11.58
CA VAL A 216 -10.12 8.44 12.11
C VAL A 216 -11.45 8.27 12.85
N HIS A 217 -12.02 9.36 13.36
CA HIS A 217 -13.35 9.37 14.01
C HIS A 217 -14.45 9.91 13.11
N GLY A 218 -14.16 10.08 11.81
CA GLY A 218 -15.13 10.48 10.81
C GLY A 218 -16.17 9.39 10.61
N GLU A 219 -17.45 9.76 10.74
CA GLU A 219 -18.56 8.87 10.50
C GLU A 219 -19.15 9.15 9.12
N VAL A 220 -19.27 8.11 8.29
CA VAL A 220 -19.95 8.20 7.00
C VAL A 220 -21.45 8.16 7.25
N HIS A 221 -22.12 9.29 7.03
CA HIS A 221 -23.56 9.38 7.21
C HIS A 221 -24.29 8.87 5.96
N GLN A 222 -25.26 7.97 6.16
CA GLN A 222 -26.15 7.53 5.10
C GLN A 222 -27.39 8.43 5.05
N SER A 223 -27.54 9.17 3.95
CA SER A 223 -28.72 9.97 3.63
C SER A 223 -29.65 9.24 2.66
N ALA A 224 -30.86 9.77 2.43
CA ALA A 224 -31.76 9.27 1.39
C ALA A 224 -31.17 9.38 -0.04
N SER A 225 -30.14 10.22 -0.22
CA SER A 225 -29.52 10.52 -1.51
C SER A 225 -28.15 9.86 -1.73
N GLY A 226 -27.67 9.08 -0.75
CA GLY A 226 -26.35 8.43 -0.77
C GLY A 226 -25.52 8.69 0.49
N TRP A 227 -24.25 8.31 0.45
CA TRP A 227 -23.28 8.50 1.54
C TRP A 227 -22.65 9.89 1.48
N GLU A 228 -22.51 10.53 2.63
CA GLU A 228 -21.79 11.80 2.76
C GLU A 228 -20.33 11.51 3.10
N PRO A 229 -19.34 12.04 2.33
CA PRO A 229 -17.94 11.89 2.66
C PRO A 229 -17.58 12.72 3.90
N VAL A 230 -16.47 12.34 4.55
CA VAL A 230 -15.94 13.06 5.72
C VAL A 230 -15.12 14.24 5.23
N TYR A 231 -15.47 15.45 5.66
CA TYR A 231 -14.69 16.65 5.32
C TYR A 231 -13.65 16.94 6.39
N VAL A 232 -12.39 17.10 5.97
CA VAL A 232 -11.27 17.52 6.85
C VAL A 232 -10.93 18.99 6.68
N ARG A 233 -11.42 19.59 5.60
CA ARG A 233 -11.47 21.02 5.30
C ARG A 233 -12.73 21.26 4.46
N ASP A 234 -13.22 22.50 4.41
CA ASP A 234 -14.44 22.85 3.65
C ASP A 234 -14.38 22.41 2.17
N ASN A 235 -13.19 22.37 1.58
CA ASN A 235 -12.94 21.97 0.20
C ASN A 235 -12.16 20.66 0.05
N LEU A 236 -12.03 19.85 1.11
CA LEU A 236 -11.31 18.57 1.10
C LEU A 236 -12.13 17.44 1.72
N ALA A 237 -12.71 16.61 0.85
CA ALA A 237 -13.53 15.46 1.21
C ALA A 237 -12.72 14.16 1.19
N VAL A 238 -12.98 13.28 2.15
CA VAL A 238 -12.31 12.00 2.34
C VAL A 238 -13.36 10.90 2.39
N MET A 239 -13.13 9.82 1.64
CA MET A 239 -13.87 8.57 1.79
C MET A 239 -12.89 7.42 1.87
N SER A 240 -13.08 6.52 2.83
CA SER A 240 -12.26 5.32 2.97
C SER A 240 -13.12 4.20 3.52
N ILE A 241 -12.76 2.97 3.15
CA ILE A 241 -13.27 1.77 3.81
C ILE A 241 -13.00 1.76 5.31
N GLY A 242 -11.94 2.42 5.78
CA GLY A 242 -11.63 2.52 7.20
C GLY A 242 -12.78 3.08 8.04
N PHE A 243 -13.64 3.95 7.48
CA PHE A 243 -14.81 4.50 8.19
C PHE A 243 -15.96 3.50 8.31
N LEU A 244 -15.99 2.48 7.47
CA LEU A 244 -17.05 1.46 7.45
C LEU A 244 -16.68 0.22 8.26
N LEU A 245 -15.43 0.15 8.73
CA LEU A 245 -14.98 -0.92 9.60
C LEU A 245 -15.35 -0.58 11.05
N PRO A 246 -15.89 -1.53 11.81
CA PRO A 246 -16.25 -1.31 13.21
C PRO A 246 -15.04 -1.10 14.12
N ASP A 247 -13.86 -1.56 13.69
CA ASP A 247 -12.59 -1.43 14.39
C ASP A 247 -11.46 -1.30 13.36
N SER A 248 -10.51 -0.39 13.60
CA SER A 248 -9.36 -0.15 12.73
C SER A 248 -8.38 -1.32 12.71
N ASP A 249 -8.35 -2.15 13.76
CA ASP A 249 -7.49 -3.33 13.86
C ASP A 249 -8.16 -4.61 13.35
N ALA A 250 -9.41 -4.52 12.87
CA ALA A 250 -10.12 -5.68 12.35
C ALA A 250 -9.46 -6.18 11.06
N ALA A 251 -8.98 -7.43 11.07
CA ALA A 251 -8.47 -8.08 9.86
C ALA A 251 -9.61 -8.31 8.85
N VAL A 252 -9.64 -7.48 7.80
CA VAL A 252 -10.68 -7.52 6.77
C VAL A 252 -10.35 -8.61 5.74
N VAL A 253 -10.84 -9.83 5.96
CA VAL A 253 -10.75 -10.91 4.97
C VAL A 253 -12.03 -10.94 4.14
N TRP A 254 -12.14 -10.02 3.18
CA TRP A 254 -13.29 -9.98 2.28
C TRP A 254 -12.99 -10.71 0.97
N ARG A 255 -14.01 -11.42 0.45
CA ARG A 255 -13.94 -12.07 -0.86
C ARG A 255 -14.15 -11.04 -1.98
N GLY A 256 -13.50 -11.24 -3.12
CA GLY A 256 -13.50 -10.33 -4.29
C GLY A 256 -14.85 -9.68 -4.62
N PRO A 257 -15.97 -10.43 -4.74
CA PRO A 257 -17.27 -9.84 -5.06
C PRO A 257 -17.75 -8.78 -4.06
N LYS A 258 -17.48 -8.97 -2.76
CA LYS A 258 -17.84 -7.99 -1.73
C LYS A 258 -16.97 -6.73 -1.83
N LYS A 259 -15.70 -6.90 -2.17
CA LYS A 259 -14.76 -5.81 -2.39
C LYS A 259 -15.14 -4.97 -3.61
N ASN A 260 -15.45 -5.63 -4.73
CA ASN A 260 -15.89 -4.97 -5.95
C ASN A 260 -17.22 -4.24 -5.76
N GLY A 261 -18.15 -4.86 -5.01
CA GLY A 261 -19.41 -4.21 -4.63
C GLY A 261 -19.19 -2.95 -3.79
N LEU A 262 -18.24 -2.96 -2.84
CA LEU A 262 -17.94 -1.76 -2.07
C LEU A 262 -17.28 -0.67 -2.93
N ILE A 263 -16.32 -1.04 -3.80
CA ILE A 263 -15.70 -0.09 -4.73
C ILE A 263 -16.79 0.56 -5.59
N HIS A 264 -17.74 -0.21 -6.10
CA HIS A 264 -18.91 0.34 -6.81
C HIS A 264 -19.68 1.36 -5.96
N GLN A 265 -20.02 1.01 -4.70
CA GLN A 265 -20.73 1.92 -3.80
C GLN A 265 -19.97 3.23 -3.55
N PHE A 266 -18.64 3.22 -3.46
CA PHE A 266 -17.86 4.44 -3.30
C PHE A 266 -17.98 5.43 -4.46
N PHE A 267 -18.23 4.94 -5.67
CA PHE A 267 -18.36 5.78 -6.84
C PHE A 267 -19.81 6.01 -7.27
N ALA A 268 -20.74 5.13 -6.89
CA ALA A 268 -22.16 5.20 -7.22
C ALA A 268 -23.01 5.87 -6.12
N ASP A 269 -22.68 5.67 -4.84
CA ASP A 269 -23.49 6.13 -3.70
C ASP A 269 -22.93 7.35 -2.99
N VAL A 270 -21.62 7.61 -3.08
CA VAL A 270 -21.00 8.74 -2.37
C VAL A 270 -21.31 10.05 -3.08
N ARG A 271 -21.80 11.01 -2.29
CA ARG A 271 -22.13 12.36 -2.73
C ARG A 271 -20.91 13.27 -2.68
N TRP A 272 -20.03 13.09 -3.66
CA TRP A 272 -18.83 13.91 -3.83
C TRP A 272 -19.12 15.40 -4.10
N GLY A 273 -20.29 15.72 -4.67
CA GLY A 273 -20.64 17.09 -5.02
C GLY A 273 -19.85 17.60 -6.23
N ASP A 274 -19.55 18.89 -6.24
CA ASP A 274 -18.77 19.54 -7.29
C ASP A 274 -17.29 19.52 -6.89
N LEU A 275 -16.49 18.71 -7.60
CA LEU A 275 -15.06 18.59 -7.34
C LEU A 275 -14.26 18.99 -8.58
N ASP A 276 -13.16 19.70 -8.35
CA ASP A 276 -12.14 19.94 -9.36
C ASP A 276 -11.27 18.70 -9.57
N LEU A 277 -10.96 17.97 -8.49
CA LEU A 277 -10.08 16.81 -8.52
C LEU A 277 -10.56 15.71 -7.57
N LEU A 278 -10.68 14.48 -8.06
CA LEU A 278 -10.87 13.27 -7.26
C LEU A 278 -9.64 12.37 -7.39
N LEU A 279 -8.95 12.16 -6.27
CA LEU A 279 -7.82 11.24 -6.15
C LEU A 279 -8.32 9.88 -5.66
N VAL A 280 -7.88 8.80 -6.32
CA VAL A 280 -8.21 7.43 -5.92
C VAL A 280 -6.93 6.74 -5.47
N ASP A 281 -6.78 6.52 -4.17
CA ASP A 281 -5.65 5.79 -3.58
C ASP A 281 -5.89 4.29 -3.69
N THR A 282 -5.19 3.62 -4.61
CA THR A 282 -5.43 2.21 -4.92
C THR A 282 -4.63 1.27 -4.01
N PRO A 283 -4.99 -0.01 -3.85
CA PRO A 283 -4.07 -0.98 -3.26
C PRO A 283 -2.78 -1.12 -4.09
N PRO A 284 -1.69 -1.64 -3.49
CA PRO A 284 -0.42 -1.86 -4.18
C PRO A 284 -0.44 -3.09 -5.09
N GLY A 285 0.36 -3.03 -6.17
CA GLY A 285 0.50 -4.10 -7.16
C GLY A 285 -0.72 -4.21 -8.08
N THR A 286 -0.64 -5.05 -9.12
CA THR A 286 -1.70 -5.21 -10.12
C THR A 286 -2.77 -6.21 -9.66
N SER A 287 -3.71 -5.75 -8.83
CA SER A 287 -4.77 -6.58 -8.26
C SER A 287 -6.12 -6.44 -8.99
N ASP A 288 -7.08 -7.32 -8.70
CA ASP A 288 -8.43 -7.30 -9.29
C ASP A 288 -9.20 -5.99 -9.02
N GLU A 289 -8.77 -5.24 -8.00
CA GLU A 289 -9.31 -3.92 -7.70
C GLU A 289 -9.01 -2.91 -8.80
N HIS A 290 -7.83 -2.96 -9.39
CA HIS A 290 -7.47 -2.04 -10.46
C HIS A 290 -8.34 -2.27 -11.69
N LEU A 291 -8.61 -3.54 -12.02
CA LEU A 291 -9.54 -3.88 -13.10
C LEU A 291 -10.98 -3.43 -12.78
N SER A 292 -11.40 -3.59 -11.53
CA SER A 292 -12.71 -3.12 -11.07
C SER A 292 -12.82 -1.59 -11.16
N LEU A 293 -11.78 -0.86 -10.77
CA LEU A 293 -11.74 0.60 -10.90
C LEU A 293 -11.81 1.04 -12.36
N VAL A 294 -10.97 0.49 -13.23
CA VAL A 294 -10.91 0.91 -14.64
C VAL A 294 -12.18 0.51 -15.41
N SER A 295 -12.87 -0.55 -14.99
CA SER A 295 -14.16 -0.93 -15.58
C SER A 295 -15.34 -0.05 -15.14
N LEU A 296 -15.26 0.56 -13.97
CA LEU A 296 -16.32 1.41 -13.41
C LEU A 296 -16.08 2.91 -13.63
N LEU A 297 -14.82 3.34 -13.60
CA LEU A 297 -14.40 4.73 -13.57
C LEU A 297 -13.65 5.10 -14.85
N THR A 298 -14.19 6.07 -15.59
CA THR A 298 -13.41 6.78 -16.61
C THR A 298 -12.45 7.75 -15.93
N THR A 299 -11.16 7.40 -15.90
CA THR A 299 -10.09 8.19 -15.28
C THR A 299 -9.37 9.08 -16.31
N ASP A 300 -8.92 10.26 -15.89
CA ASP A 300 -8.09 11.16 -16.71
C ASP A 300 -6.62 10.72 -16.74
N GLY A 301 -6.22 9.84 -15.80
CA GLY A 301 -4.90 9.22 -15.80
C GLY A 301 -4.47 8.66 -14.44
N ALA A 302 -3.21 8.25 -14.38
CA ALA A 302 -2.60 7.68 -13.19
C ALA A 302 -1.26 8.33 -12.84
N VAL A 303 -1.04 8.58 -11.56
CA VAL A 303 0.25 8.90 -10.96
C VAL A 303 0.80 7.65 -10.30
N ILE A 304 2.04 7.26 -10.61
CA ILE A 304 2.65 6.05 -10.06
C ILE A 304 3.74 6.42 -9.05
N VAL A 305 3.62 5.94 -7.82
CA VAL A 305 4.59 6.19 -6.74
C VAL A 305 5.54 4.99 -6.61
N THR A 306 6.84 5.28 -6.50
CA THR A 306 7.91 4.28 -6.30
C THR A 306 8.96 4.77 -5.32
N THR A 307 9.91 3.91 -4.98
CA THR A 307 11.18 4.27 -4.33
C THR A 307 12.36 4.00 -5.28
N PRO A 308 13.57 4.53 -5.00
CA PRO A 308 14.77 4.29 -5.81
C PRO A 308 15.25 2.82 -5.86
N GLN A 309 14.66 1.95 -5.04
CA GLN A 309 15.05 0.55 -4.93
C GLN A 309 14.68 -0.21 -6.22
N GLU A 310 15.65 -0.95 -6.80
CA GLU A 310 15.44 -1.68 -8.06
C GLU A 310 14.25 -2.64 -7.99
N ALA A 311 14.04 -3.27 -6.83
CA ALA A 311 12.92 -4.17 -6.63
C ALA A 311 11.56 -3.44 -6.73
N ALA A 312 11.47 -2.17 -6.34
CA ALA A 312 10.26 -1.36 -6.54
C ALA A 312 10.10 -0.94 -8.01
N LEU A 313 11.19 -0.58 -8.69
CA LEU A 313 11.19 -0.21 -10.11
C LEU A 313 10.71 -1.36 -11.00
N GLN A 314 11.08 -2.62 -10.69
CA GLN A 314 10.58 -3.78 -11.42
C GLN A 314 9.06 -3.92 -11.39
N ASP A 315 8.43 -3.65 -10.24
CA ASP A 315 6.97 -3.73 -10.14
C ASP A 315 6.28 -2.51 -10.77
N VAL A 316 6.91 -1.33 -10.73
CA VAL A 316 6.41 -0.15 -11.46
C VAL A 316 6.39 -0.38 -12.97
N ARG A 317 7.34 -1.13 -13.54
CA ARG A 317 7.29 -1.49 -14.97
C ARG A 317 6.03 -2.29 -15.30
N LYS A 318 5.60 -3.20 -14.41
CA LYS A 318 4.35 -3.95 -14.57
C LYS A 318 3.15 -3.02 -14.49
N GLU A 319 3.16 -2.07 -13.57
CA GLU A 319 2.10 -1.07 -13.39
C GLU A 319 1.94 -0.15 -14.61
N ILE A 320 3.05 0.31 -15.18
CA ILE A 320 3.06 1.10 -16.42
C ILE A 320 2.47 0.28 -17.58
N ASN A 321 2.87 -0.98 -17.70
CA ASN A 321 2.35 -1.88 -18.73
C ASN A 321 0.85 -2.18 -18.54
N PHE A 322 0.41 -2.32 -17.29
CA PHE A 322 -1.01 -2.41 -16.96
C PHE A 322 -1.76 -1.19 -17.48
N CYS A 323 -1.32 0.03 -17.11
CA CYS A 323 -1.92 1.28 -17.58
C CYS A 323 -2.01 1.35 -19.11
N LYS A 324 -0.92 1.00 -19.82
CA LYS A 324 -0.90 0.93 -21.28
C LYS A 324 -1.90 -0.08 -21.84
N LYS A 325 -2.02 -1.26 -21.22
CA LYS A 325 -2.92 -2.32 -21.66
C LYS A 325 -4.39 -1.94 -21.47
N VAL A 326 -4.72 -1.24 -20.40
CA VAL A 326 -6.09 -0.80 -20.09
C VAL A 326 -6.43 0.60 -20.62
N GLY A 327 -5.50 1.26 -21.32
CA GLY A 327 -5.73 2.58 -21.93
C GLY A 327 -5.74 3.75 -20.94
N VAL A 328 -5.18 3.59 -19.74
CA VAL A 328 -5.07 4.67 -18.74
C VAL A 328 -3.79 5.48 -18.98
N PRO A 329 -3.86 6.81 -19.22
CA PRO A 329 -2.67 7.64 -19.39
C PRO A 329 -1.83 7.71 -18.12
N VAL A 330 -0.52 7.48 -18.23
CA VAL A 330 0.41 7.70 -17.11
C VAL A 330 0.78 9.18 -17.08
N LEU A 331 0.25 9.93 -16.11
CA LEU A 331 0.50 11.36 -15.93
C LEU A 331 1.92 11.62 -15.42
N GLY A 332 2.47 10.65 -14.68
CA GLY A 332 3.88 10.55 -14.41
C GLY A 332 4.25 9.66 -13.24
N VAL A 333 5.55 9.43 -13.08
CA VAL A 333 6.11 8.61 -12.00
C VAL A 333 6.80 9.50 -10.97
N VAL A 334 6.46 9.29 -9.69
CA VAL A 334 7.03 9.98 -8.53
C VAL A 334 7.96 9.03 -7.79
N GLU A 335 9.23 9.41 -7.65
CA GLU A 335 10.20 8.66 -6.86
C GLU A 335 10.25 9.21 -5.43
N ASN A 336 9.53 8.57 -4.52
CA ASN A 336 9.48 8.93 -3.10
C ASN A 336 10.67 8.35 -2.30
N MET A 337 10.94 8.92 -1.13
CA MET A 337 12.04 8.53 -0.23
C MET A 337 13.41 8.58 -0.92
N SER A 338 13.59 9.52 -1.85
CA SER A 338 14.88 9.70 -2.51
C SER A 338 15.92 10.23 -1.53
N SER A 339 17.16 9.77 -1.65
CA SER A 339 18.27 10.24 -0.83
C SER A 339 19.59 9.95 -1.52
N SER A 340 20.56 10.85 -1.35
CA SER A 340 21.94 10.60 -1.77
C SER A 340 22.60 9.45 -1.01
N VAL A 341 22.09 9.12 0.19
CA VAL A 341 22.58 8.00 1.02
C VAL A 341 22.08 6.65 0.48
N PHE A 342 20.89 6.62 -0.10
CA PHE A 342 20.28 5.43 -0.71
C PHE A 342 20.41 5.46 -2.23
N ALA A 343 21.59 5.86 -2.73
CA ALA A 343 21.87 5.91 -4.16
C ALA A 343 21.52 4.55 -4.79
N SER A 344 20.61 4.58 -5.76
CA SER A 344 20.28 3.40 -6.53
C SER A 344 21.55 2.90 -7.22
N VAL A 345 21.71 1.57 -7.29
CA VAL A 345 22.76 0.95 -8.11
C VAL A 345 22.62 1.37 -9.58
N ASN A 346 21.40 1.76 -9.97
CA ASN A 346 21.10 2.38 -11.25
C ASN A 346 21.23 3.91 -11.14
N PRO A 347 22.23 4.55 -11.77
CA PRO A 347 22.48 5.99 -11.64
C PRO A 347 21.32 6.86 -12.16
N ASP A 348 20.48 6.33 -13.04
CA ASP A 348 19.31 7.04 -13.56
C ASP A 348 17.99 6.70 -12.82
N GLY A 349 17.99 5.72 -11.90
CA GLY A 349 16.84 5.38 -11.04
C GLY A 349 15.49 5.27 -11.78
N ALA A 350 14.44 5.82 -11.19
CA ALA A 350 13.13 5.89 -11.83
C ALA A 350 13.12 6.74 -13.11
N LYS A 351 13.97 7.77 -13.20
CA LYS A 351 14.05 8.65 -14.39
C LYS A 351 14.51 7.89 -15.63
N GLY A 352 15.50 7.00 -15.49
CA GLY A 352 15.97 6.13 -16.56
C GLY A 352 14.91 5.13 -17.00
N MET A 353 14.20 4.53 -16.04
CA MET A 353 13.05 3.65 -16.32
C MET A 353 11.94 4.40 -17.08
N CYS A 354 11.59 5.62 -16.67
CA CYS A 354 10.57 6.43 -17.34
C CYS A 354 10.93 6.71 -18.79
N LYS A 355 12.21 7.03 -19.05
CA LYS A 355 12.73 7.22 -20.42
C LYS A 355 12.62 5.95 -21.27
N GLN A 356 12.95 4.78 -20.71
CA GLN A 356 12.84 3.49 -21.40
C GLN A 356 11.39 3.09 -21.70
N MET A 357 10.48 3.42 -20.78
CA MET A 357 9.07 3.08 -20.89
C MET A 357 8.25 4.15 -21.61
N GLU A 358 8.87 5.25 -22.03
CA GLU A 358 8.24 6.39 -22.71
C GLU A 358 7.09 6.99 -21.89
N VAL A 359 7.30 7.19 -20.59
CA VAL A 359 6.33 7.83 -19.68
C VAL A 359 6.94 9.05 -18.97
N PRO A 360 6.13 10.02 -18.52
CA PRO A 360 6.63 11.20 -17.81
C PRO A 360 7.27 10.85 -16.46
N TYR A 361 8.35 11.55 -16.12
CA TYR A 361 8.94 11.52 -14.78
C TYR A 361 8.61 12.82 -14.05
N SER A 362 7.83 12.74 -12.98
CA SER A 362 7.32 13.91 -12.26
C SER A 362 8.31 14.47 -11.23
N GLY A 363 9.37 13.73 -10.94
CA GLY A 363 10.42 14.13 -10.01
C GLY A 363 10.59 13.17 -8.85
N SER A 364 11.39 13.59 -7.87
CA SER A 364 11.63 12.84 -6.65
C SER A 364 11.29 13.65 -5.41
N VAL A 365 10.73 12.97 -4.40
CA VAL A 365 10.45 13.52 -3.09
C VAL A 365 11.46 12.94 -2.10
N PRO A 366 12.30 13.78 -1.48
CA PRO A 366 13.35 13.29 -0.58
C PRO A 366 12.76 12.69 0.70
N LEU A 367 13.52 11.78 1.32
CA LEU A 367 13.20 11.30 2.65
C LEU A 367 13.34 12.45 3.68
N ASP A 368 12.22 12.99 4.13
CA ASP A 368 12.15 14.21 4.94
C ASP A 368 11.24 14.01 6.17
N PRO A 369 11.71 14.27 7.40
CA PRO A 369 10.88 14.19 8.60
C PRO A 369 9.64 15.10 8.57
N SER A 370 9.69 16.19 7.81
CA SER A 370 8.57 17.14 7.68
C SER A 370 7.38 16.49 6.98
N LEU A 371 7.62 15.67 5.95
CA LEU A 371 6.58 14.90 5.26
C LEU A 371 5.93 13.88 6.21
N LEU A 372 6.73 13.17 7.00
CA LEU A 372 6.23 12.24 8.00
C LEU A 372 5.35 12.96 9.02
N ARG A 373 5.84 14.07 9.61
CA ARG A 373 5.08 14.87 10.57
C ARG A 373 3.77 15.37 9.99
N ALA A 374 3.79 15.89 8.76
CA ALA A 374 2.58 16.36 8.08
C ALA A 374 1.53 15.25 7.90
N CYS A 375 1.97 14.03 7.55
CA CYS A 375 1.07 12.87 7.47
C CYS A 375 0.58 12.41 8.86
N GLU A 376 1.42 12.45 9.89
CA GLU A 376 1.02 12.07 11.25
C GLU A 376 0.06 13.07 11.88
N THR A 377 0.17 14.37 11.57
CA THR A 377 -0.69 15.41 12.14
C THR A 377 -1.82 15.86 11.22
N GLY A 378 -1.95 15.27 10.03
CA GLY A 378 -3.03 15.58 9.08
C GLY A 378 -3.05 17.04 8.61
N VAL A 379 -1.88 17.58 8.24
CA VAL A 379 -1.75 18.95 7.73
C VAL A 379 -1.13 18.98 6.34
N ALA A 380 -1.36 20.08 5.63
CA ALA A 380 -0.70 20.33 4.36
C ALA A 380 0.80 20.62 4.57
N LEU A 381 1.66 19.76 4.01
CA LEU A 381 3.11 19.90 4.09
C LEU A 381 3.60 21.26 3.60
N VAL A 382 2.98 21.78 2.54
CA VAL A 382 3.33 23.05 1.91
C VAL A 382 2.98 24.28 2.74
N GLU A 383 1.99 24.16 3.64
CA GLU A 383 1.57 25.24 4.55
C GLU A 383 2.41 25.21 5.83
N GLU A 384 2.57 24.04 6.43
CA GLU A 384 3.25 23.89 7.73
C GLU A 384 4.77 23.96 7.61
N PHE A 385 5.33 23.47 6.50
CA PHE A 385 6.78 23.39 6.28
C PHE A 385 7.21 23.90 4.89
N PRO A 386 6.86 25.14 4.50
CA PRO A 386 6.99 25.63 3.11
C PRO A 386 8.40 25.50 2.52
N GLY A 387 9.44 25.70 3.33
CA GLY A 387 10.85 25.60 2.90
C GLY A 387 11.48 24.22 2.98
N ALA A 388 10.76 23.19 3.45
CA ALA A 388 11.30 21.85 3.57
C ALA A 388 11.56 21.24 2.17
N PRO A 389 12.64 20.46 1.96
CA PRO A 389 12.92 19.83 0.68
C PRO A 389 11.75 19.01 0.11
N ALA A 390 11.04 18.25 0.95
CA ALA A 390 9.86 17.52 0.50
C ALA A 390 8.67 18.44 0.16
N SER A 391 8.51 19.56 0.88
CA SER A 391 7.48 20.56 0.57
C SER A 391 7.66 21.13 -0.83
N VAL A 392 8.87 21.59 -1.16
CA VAL A 392 9.19 22.14 -2.49
C VAL A 392 8.96 21.10 -3.59
N ALA A 393 9.34 19.84 -3.34
CA ALA A 393 9.15 18.76 -4.30
C ALA A 393 7.67 18.43 -4.53
N VAL A 394 6.88 18.31 -3.46
CA VAL A 394 5.43 18.06 -3.54
C VAL A 394 4.71 19.24 -4.17
N GLU A 395 5.08 20.47 -3.81
CA GLU A 395 4.48 21.68 -4.37
C GLU A 395 4.64 21.71 -5.90
N LYS A 396 5.86 21.46 -6.38
CA LYS A 396 6.18 21.35 -7.80
C LYS A 396 5.39 20.22 -8.48
N LEU A 397 5.39 19.02 -7.88
CA LEU A 397 4.64 17.87 -8.37
C LEU A 397 3.17 18.23 -8.61
N VAL A 398 2.55 18.93 -7.64
CA VAL A 398 1.13 19.31 -7.73
C VAL A 398 0.93 20.41 -8.77
N VAL A 399 1.80 21.41 -8.90
CA VAL A 399 1.69 22.41 -9.99
C VAL A 399 1.73 21.73 -11.35
N ASP A 400 2.70 20.84 -11.57
CA ASP A 400 2.88 20.16 -12.84
C ASP A 400 1.66 19.28 -13.15
N LEU A 401 1.14 18.56 -12.15
CA LEU A 401 -0.06 17.72 -12.28
C LEU A 401 -1.30 18.56 -12.62
N LEU A 402 -1.55 19.66 -11.90
CA LEU A 402 -2.71 20.53 -12.15
C LEU A 402 -2.62 21.18 -13.53
N THR A 403 -1.42 21.58 -13.96
CA THR A 403 -1.18 22.13 -15.30
C THR A 403 -1.48 21.10 -16.38
N LEU A 404 -1.01 19.86 -16.21
CA LEU A 404 -1.27 18.76 -17.14
C LEU A 404 -2.77 18.45 -17.27
N LEU A 405 -3.52 18.62 -16.18
CA LEU A 405 -4.96 18.39 -16.11
C LEU A 405 -5.81 19.61 -16.50
N ASP A 406 -5.19 20.72 -16.90
CA ASP A 406 -5.88 21.99 -17.21
C ASP A 406 -6.76 22.48 -16.04
N LEU A 407 -6.25 22.33 -14.81
CA LEU A 407 -6.89 22.81 -13.60
C LEU A 407 -6.26 24.14 -13.15
N PRO A 408 -7.05 25.04 -12.53
CA PRO A 408 -6.55 26.36 -12.17
C PRO A 408 -5.49 26.27 -11.08
N LEU A 409 -4.36 26.97 -11.28
CA LEU A 409 -3.34 27.16 -10.26
C LEU A 409 -3.74 28.35 -9.37
N ARG A 410 -4.78 28.21 -8.54
CA ARG A 410 -5.15 29.30 -7.62
C ARG A 410 -4.17 29.29 -6.46
N ARG A 411 -3.57 30.44 -6.18
CA ARG A 411 -2.87 30.72 -4.93
C ARG A 411 -3.39 32.10 -4.58
N GLU A 412 -4.33 32.17 -3.64
CA GLU A 412 -4.74 33.47 -3.11
C GLU A 412 -3.55 34.02 -2.34
N GLU A 413 -2.81 34.92 -2.99
CA GLU A 413 -2.09 35.97 -2.30
C GLU A 413 -2.81 37.27 -2.70
N GLU A 414 -3.21 38.04 -1.67
CA GLU A 414 -3.95 39.32 -1.68
C GLU A 414 -5.48 39.27 -1.50
N ASP A 415 -5.91 38.88 -0.29
CA ASP A 415 -6.93 39.64 0.46
C ASP A 415 -6.25 40.26 1.69
N SER A 416 -5.27 41.12 1.44
CA SER A 416 -4.74 42.06 2.42
C SER A 416 -5.24 43.46 2.06
N PHE A 417 -6.26 43.89 2.80
CA PHE A 417 -6.78 45.26 2.94
C PHE A 417 -7.41 45.92 1.71
N GLU A 418 -8.74 46.02 1.74
CA GLU A 418 -9.44 47.32 1.68
C GLU A 418 -10.74 47.30 2.48
#